data_AF-A0A9X0DHW1-F1
#
_entry.id   AF-A0A9X0DHW1-F1
#
_cell.length_a   1.000
_cell.length_b   1.000
_cell.length_c   1.000
_cell.angle_alpha   90.00
_cell.angle_beta   90.00
_cell.angle_gamma   90.00
#
_symmetry.space_group_name_H-M   'P 1'
#
loop_
_entity.id
_entity.type
_entity.pdbx_description
1 polymer ?
#
loop_
_entity_poly.entity_id
_entity_poly.type
_entity_poly.pdbx_seq_one_letter_code
_entity_poly.pdbx_strand_id
1 'polypeptide(L)'
;MAHSSAGLPLEKFNRSGADDFRVQSSLTLFDIPLSNESTRNMEEGTAGPENTESSIPRADGGRDAWLFLAACFVFEALIWGFPFAFGVFQTYYSTHPPFDKHANAIAITGTCATGIMYLFAPISLYVLETFPPIRRLSSIVGLVIVLIALVAASFATQIWHLIVTQGVLYAIGGSLSYSPTMFYLDQWFVKRKGLALGVMWSGVGTSGLIFPFLLSYLVDRYGFRSTLRIWAVIMFILCCPLIYYIKPRIPVAYSSEPPSKVPSYAFLRSPIFWFLQIANILSSLGFFAPAIYLSSFSASLSFSPILGTALIALLNSFSVIGAISLGHLSDIRHITTVVLLSSTFSALSVFLLWGISTSIPSLVIFTIIYGIFAGGWSAIWAGMIREVQRADKNAGFGVLMGLFSAGRGVGSVVCGPVTEWLIRYGGLGGVGGGYATEYGTVIVFTGVSAACGLIGLGARFWKTERV
;
A
#
# COMPACT_ATOMS: atom_id res chain seq x y z
N MET A 1 -22.69 42.17 -69.25
CA MET A 1 -22.03 41.76 -70.51
C MET A 1 -20.53 41.80 -70.27
N ALA A 2 -19.67 40.90 -70.69
CA ALA A 2 -19.70 39.52 -71.19
C ALA A 2 -18.30 39.30 -71.82
N HIS A 3 -17.63 38.16 -71.56
CA HIS A 3 -16.33 37.77 -72.14
C HIS A 3 -15.12 38.69 -71.78
N SER A 4 -13.84 38.28 -71.94
CA SER A 4 -13.33 37.03 -72.53
C SER A 4 -12.07 36.49 -71.82
N SER A 5 -11.87 35.18 -71.92
CA SER A 5 -10.65 34.44 -71.56
C SER A 5 -9.69 34.29 -72.74
N ALA A 6 -8.38 34.32 -72.47
CA ALA A 6 -7.31 33.77 -73.32
C ALA A 6 -6.07 33.48 -72.44
N GLY A 7 -5.28 32.43 -72.61
CA GLY A 7 -5.42 31.26 -73.50
C GLY A 7 -4.36 30.21 -73.16
N LEU A 8 -4.59 28.95 -73.55
CA LEU A 8 -3.65 27.83 -73.46
C LEU A 8 -3.44 27.24 -74.87
N PRO A 9 -2.23 26.75 -75.19
CA PRO A 9 -2.05 25.71 -76.21
C PRO A 9 -1.65 24.36 -75.57
N LEU A 10 -2.15 23.27 -76.14
CA LEU A 10 -1.82 21.88 -75.82
C LEU A 10 -1.33 21.17 -77.09
N GLU A 11 -0.19 20.48 -77.05
CA GLU A 11 0.19 19.31 -77.88
C GLU A 11 1.46 18.69 -77.27
N LYS A 12 1.49 17.45 -76.74
CA LYS A 12 1.27 16.07 -77.25
C LYS A 12 2.46 15.48 -78.03
N PHE A 13 3.12 14.46 -77.45
CA PHE A 13 3.64 13.21 -78.08
C PHE A 13 4.02 12.24 -76.92
N ASN A 14 3.38 11.08 -76.70
CA ASN A 14 3.76 9.70 -77.14
C ASN A 14 5.26 9.34 -76.94
N ARG A 15 5.73 8.16 -76.46
CA ARG A 15 5.21 6.82 -76.01
C ARG A 15 6.41 6.01 -75.43
N SER A 16 6.38 4.85 -74.73
CA SER A 16 5.36 3.99 -74.07
C SER A 16 6.09 2.91 -73.19
N GLY A 17 5.41 2.27 -72.21
CA GLY A 17 5.91 1.12 -71.39
C GLY A 17 6.39 1.54 -69.98
N ALA A 18 5.72 1.19 -68.86
CA ALA A 18 5.63 -0.14 -68.19
C ALA A 18 6.99 -0.53 -67.56
N ASP A 19 7.21 -0.53 -66.24
CA ASP A 19 6.42 -1.19 -65.17
C ASP A 19 6.58 -0.55 -63.74
N ASP A 20 5.77 -1.08 -62.81
CA ASP A 20 5.80 -1.00 -61.33
C ASP A 20 5.57 0.32 -60.56
N PHE A 21 4.31 0.44 -60.08
CA PHE A 21 3.89 0.66 -58.68
C PHE A 21 4.97 1.16 -57.67
N ARG A 22 4.74 2.19 -56.82
CA ARG A 22 3.45 2.57 -56.20
C ARG A 22 3.46 4.02 -55.63
N VAL A 23 2.67 4.90 -56.24
CA VAL A 23 1.74 5.89 -55.63
C VAL A 23 2.18 6.69 -54.38
N GLN A 24 2.50 7.98 -54.60
CA GLN A 24 1.87 9.21 -54.03
C GLN A 24 1.46 9.25 -52.53
N SER A 25 1.68 10.35 -51.81
CA SER A 25 1.22 11.70 -52.22
C SER A 25 1.93 12.86 -51.49
N SER A 26 1.97 14.00 -52.18
CA SER A 26 2.51 15.29 -51.76
C SER A 26 1.51 16.12 -50.93
N LEU A 27 2.01 16.89 -49.94
CA LEU A 27 1.36 18.14 -49.50
C LEU A 27 2.35 19.02 -48.72
N THR A 28 2.87 20.05 -49.40
CA THR A 28 3.60 21.17 -48.82
C THR A 28 2.62 22.22 -48.27
N LEU A 29 2.58 22.42 -46.95
CA LEU A 29 2.21 23.70 -46.32
C LEU A 29 2.62 23.67 -44.83
N PHE A 30 3.08 24.81 -44.30
CA PHE A 30 3.60 25.02 -42.92
C PHE A 30 5.02 24.50 -42.59
N ASP A 31 6.03 25.14 -43.19
CA ASP A 31 7.32 25.33 -42.52
C ASP A 31 7.21 26.56 -41.58
N ILE A 32 7.35 26.33 -40.26
CA ILE A 32 7.43 27.39 -39.25
C ILE A 32 8.86 27.41 -38.69
N PRO A 33 9.66 28.48 -38.91
CA PRO A 33 11.02 28.54 -38.40
C PRO A 33 11.03 28.81 -36.89
N LEU A 34 11.37 27.79 -36.09
CA LEU A 34 11.57 27.91 -34.64
C LEU A 34 13.00 28.35 -34.31
N SER A 35 13.31 29.62 -34.52
CA SER A 35 14.54 30.25 -34.02
C SER A 35 14.34 31.74 -33.73
N ASN A 36 13.68 32.06 -32.60
CA ASN A 36 13.60 33.43 -32.11
C ASN A 36 14.88 33.79 -31.34
N GLU A 37 15.74 34.62 -31.93
CA GLU A 37 16.97 35.15 -31.31
C GLU A 37 16.72 36.08 -30.10
N SER A 38 15.46 36.32 -29.73
CA SER A 38 15.05 37.24 -28.66
C SER A 38 15.14 36.69 -27.23
N THR A 39 15.54 35.42 -27.04
CA THR A 39 15.73 34.81 -25.70
C THR A 39 17.18 34.81 -25.20
N ARG A 40 18.15 35.28 -25.99
CA ARG A 40 19.58 35.15 -25.66
C ARG A 40 20.22 36.32 -24.91
N ASN A 41 19.49 37.43 -24.76
CA ASN A 41 20.00 38.69 -24.18
C ASN A 41 19.34 39.06 -22.83
N MET A 42 18.90 38.07 -22.04
CA MET A 42 18.46 38.26 -20.65
C MET A 42 19.30 37.51 -19.61
N GLU A 43 20.44 36.92 -20.00
CA GLU A 43 21.36 36.21 -19.09
C GLU A 43 22.59 37.06 -18.67
N GLU A 44 22.74 38.29 -19.16
CA GLU A 44 23.75 39.24 -18.68
C GLU A 44 23.12 40.29 -17.74
N GLY A 45 23.13 40.02 -16.43
CA GLY A 45 22.87 41.07 -15.43
C GLY A 45 22.10 40.69 -14.17
N THR A 46 22.52 39.68 -13.41
CA THR A 46 22.37 39.68 -11.93
C THR A 46 23.20 38.57 -11.28
N ALA A 47 24.39 38.91 -10.78
CA ALA A 47 25.17 38.01 -9.93
C ALA A 47 24.54 37.91 -8.53
N GLY A 48 23.60 36.98 -8.36
CA GLY A 48 23.08 36.49 -7.08
C GLY A 48 23.63 35.08 -6.78
N PRO A 49 23.53 34.58 -5.53
CA PRO A 49 24.36 33.45 -5.08
C PRO A 49 23.96 32.08 -5.66
N GLU A 50 24.53 31.75 -6.82
CA GLU A 50 24.65 30.40 -7.36
C GLU A 50 25.52 29.52 -6.44
N ASN A 51 24.95 28.92 -5.39
CA ASN A 51 25.64 27.86 -4.63
C ASN A 51 24.75 26.92 -3.78
N THR A 52 23.41 26.97 -3.92
CA THR A 52 22.51 26.16 -3.05
C THR A 52 21.91 24.93 -3.74
N GLU A 53 21.74 24.93 -5.07
CA GLU A 53 21.13 23.80 -5.78
C GLU A 53 22.05 22.58 -5.92
N SER A 54 23.37 22.77 -5.81
CA SER A 54 24.39 21.72 -5.94
C SER A 54 24.42 20.72 -4.78
N SER A 55 23.73 20.98 -3.66
CA SER A 55 23.82 20.17 -2.43
C SER A 55 22.68 19.14 -2.25
N ILE A 56 21.62 19.18 -3.05
CA ILE A 56 20.46 18.30 -2.85
C ILE A 56 20.74 16.90 -3.46
N PRO A 57 20.59 15.80 -2.70
CA PRO A 57 20.78 14.46 -3.25
C PRO A 57 19.89 14.17 -4.46
N ARG A 58 20.37 13.35 -5.40
CA ARG A 58 19.62 12.97 -6.61
C ARG A 58 18.32 12.24 -6.25
N ALA A 59 17.24 12.55 -6.97
CA ALA A 59 15.96 11.85 -6.87
C ALA A 59 16.06 10.44 -7.48
N ASP A 60 15.25 9.50 -7.00
CA ASP A 60 15.04 8.17 -7.59
C ASP A 60 16.31 7.30 -7.75
N GLY A 61 17.41 7.65 -7.07
CA GLY A 61 18.68 6.93 -7.18
C GLY A 61 19.81 7.45 -6.29
N GLY A 62 20.99 6.83 -6.41
CA GLY A 62 22.14 7.07 -5.54
C GLY A 62 22.14 6.18 -4.29
N ARG A 63 23.32 6.00 -3.67
CA ARG A 63 23.53 5.10 -2.52
C ARG A 63 22.59 5.42 -1.35
N ASP A 64 22.42 6.70 -1.05
CA ASP A 64 21.60 7.18 0.07
C ASP A 64 20.11 6.85 -0.10
N ALA A 65 19.55 6.98 -1.31
CA ALA A 65 18.14 6.67 -1.58
C ALA A 65 17.84 5.18 -1.39
N TRP A 66 18.76 4.30 -1.84
CA TRP A 66 18.62 2.84 -1.67
C TRP A 66 18.89 2.39 -0.23
N LEU A 67 19.84 3.00 0.49
CA LEU A 67 20.04 2.75 1.92
C LEU A 67 18.84 3.21 2.75
N PHE A 68 18.27 4.37 2.43
CA PHE A 68 17.02 4.85 3.03
C PHE A 68 15.86 3.88 2.77
N LEU A 69 15.71 3.39 1.53
CA LEU A 69 14.65 2.42 1.19
C LEU A 69 14.84 1.08 1.92
N ALA A 70 16.07 0.58 2.02
CA ALA A 70 16.39 -0.62 2.79
C ALA A 70 16.12 -0.43 4.30
N ALA A 71 16.43 0.75 4.84
CA ALA A 71 16.06 1.11 6.21
C ALA A 71 14.53 1.08 6.39
N CYS A 72 13.77 1.69 5.48
CA CYS A 72 12.30 1.68 5.52
C CYS A 72 11.72 0.26 5.43
N PHE A 73 12.26 -0.61 4.56
CA PHE A 73 11.84 -2.01 4.47
C PHE A 73 12.00 -2.76 5.80
N VAL A 74 13.15 -2.65 6.46
CA VAL A 74 13.41 -3.34 7.74
C VAL A 74 12.56 -2.73 8.86
N PHE A 75 12.41 -1.41 8.88
CA PHE A 75 11.57 -0.70 9.85
C PHE A 75 10.10 -1.14 9.74
N GLU A 76 9.60 -1.24 8.51
CA GLU A 76 8.24 -1.67 8.21
C GLU A 76 8.01 -3.13 8.59
N ALA A 77 8.92 -4.01 8.17
CA ALA A 77 8.91 -5.42 8.52
C ALA A 77 8.86 -5.62 10.04
N LEU A 78 9.68 -4.90 10.81
CA LEU A 78 9.75 -5.03 12.27
C LEU A 78 8.49 -4.48 12.97
N ILE A 79 8.00 -3.31 12.58
CA ILE A 79 6.87 -2.64 13.27
C ILE A 79 5.53 -3.31 12.95
N TRP A 80 5.25 -3.65 11.68
CA TRP A 80 3.98 -4.31 11.34
C TRP A 80 4.03 -5.83 11.51
N GLY A 81 5.20 -6.44 11.36
CA GLY A 81 5.33 -7.90 11.46
C GLY A 81 4.97 -8.46 12.82
N PHE A 82 5.21 -7.72 13.91
CA PHE A 82 4.83 -8.17 15.25
C PHE A 82 3.30 -8.25 15.46
N PRO A 83 2.49 -7.21 15.14
CA PRO A 83 1.03 -7.32 15.09
C PRO A 83 0.52 -8.44 14.16
N PHE A 84 1.09 -8.63 12.97
CA PHE A 84 0.68 -9.71 12.06
C PHE A 84 1.04 -11.12 12.58
N ALA A 85 2.11 -11.25 13.37
CA ALA A 85 2.48 -12.50 14.04
C ALA A 85 1.81 -12.70 15.42
N PHE A 86 0.87 -11.82 15.82
CA PHE A 86 0.19 -11.90 17.13
C PHE A 86 -0.53 -13.23 17.38
N GLY A 87 -0.96 -13.95 16.32
CA GLY A 87 -1.58 -15.28 16.43
C GLY A 87 -0.76 -16.31 17.23
N VAL A 88 0.57 -16.20 17.24
CA VAL A 88 1.46 -17.03 18.07
C VAL A 88 1.21 -16.75 19.56
N PHE A 89 1.22 -15.47 19.95
CA PHE A 89 0.93 -15.03 21.32
C PHE A 89 -0.52 -15.34 21.70
N GLN A 90 -1.47 -15.22 20.77
CA GLN A 90 -2.87 -15.55 21.03
C GLN A 90 -3.06 -17.02 21.43
N THR A 91 -2.43 -17.95 20.71
CA THR A 91 -2.45 -19.39 21.06
C THR A 91 -1.80 -19.64 22.42
N TYR A 92 -0.65 -19.02 22.69
CA TYR A 92 0.05 -19.18 23.97
C TYR A 92 -0.74 -18.63 25.16
N TYR A 93 -1.28 -17.41 25.06
CA TYR A 93 -2.09 -16.80 26.11
C TYR A 93 -3.41 -17.56 26.36
N SER A 94 -3.99 -18.19 25.33
CA SER A 94 -5.23 -18.97 25.48
C SER A 94 -5.02 -20.30 26.19
N THR A 95 -3.77 -20.79 26.28
CA THR A 95 -3.41 -22.09 26.84
C THR A 95 -2.71 -22.03 28.19
N HIS A 96 -2.24 -20.84 28.61
CA HIS A 96 -1.42 -20.66 29.82
C HIS A 96 -2.06 -19.67 30.81
N PRO A 97 -2.16 -20.03 32.12
CA PRO A 97 -2.51 -19.09 33.17
C PRO A 97 -1.52 -17.90 33.21
N PRO A 98 -1.99 -16.67 33.52
CA PRO A 98 -3.31 -16.31 34.05
C PRO A 98 -4.33 -15.83 32.98
N PHE A 99 -4.08 -16.06 31.69
CA PHE A 99 -4.87 -15.46 30.60
C PHE A 99 -5.89 -16.43 29.95
N ASP A 100 -5.78 -17.72 30.28
CA ASP A 100 -6.57 -18.87 29.81
C ASP A 100 -8.09 -18.65 29.78
N LYS A 101 -8.63 -17.85 30.71
CA LYS A 101 -10.09 -17.66 30.89
C LYS A 101 -10.74 -16.63 29.96
N HIS A 102 -9.97 -15.94 29.11
CA HIS A 102 -10.45 -14.75 28.40
C HIS A 102 -10.11 -14.72 26.90
N ALA A 103 -10.29 -15.84 26.18
CA ALA A 103 -10.00 -15.98 24.74
C ALA A 103 -10.41 -14.78 23.86
N ASN A 104 -11.62 -14.25 24.02
CA ASN A 104 -12.10 -13.09 23.24
C ASN A 104 -11.26 -11.82 23.51
N ALA A 105 -10.85 -11.58 24.76
CA ALA A 105 -10.04 -10.41 25.11
C ALA A 105 -8.58 -10.55 24.63
N ILE A 106 -8.10 -11.79 24.41
CA ILE A 106 -6.81 -12.04 23.79
C ILE A 106 -6.86 -11.58 22.32
N ALA A 107 -7.86 -12.04 21.55
CA ALA A 107 -8.03 -11.67 20.15
C ALA A 107 -8.16 -10.14 19.95
N ILE A 108 -8.91 -9.48 20.84
CA ILE A 108 -9.03 -8.01 20.86
C ILE A 108 -7.67 -7.31 20.93
N THR A 109 -6.67 -7.86 21.63
CA THR A 109 -5.33 -7.26 21.74
C THR A 109 -4.66 -7.10 20.37
N GLY A 110 -4.68 -8.14 19.53
CA GLY A 110 -4.10 -8.12 18.18
C GLY A 110 -4.88 -7.24 17.19
N THR A 111 -6.21 -7.29 17.26
CA THR A 111 -7.10 -6.43 16.44
C THR A 111 -6.97 -4.95 16.83
N CYS A 112 -6.81 -4.64 18.12
CA CYS A 112 -6.50 -3.29 18.59
C CYS A 112 -5.13 -2.82 18.09
N ALA A 113 -4.10 -3.68 18.10
CA ALA A 113 -2.77 -3.30 17.61
C ALA A 113 -2.82 -2.85 16.13
N THR A 114 -3.34 -3.69 15.24
CA THR A 114 -3.43 -3.37 13.80
C THR A 114 -4.45 -2.27 13.51
N GLY A 115 -5.63 -2.33 14.12
CA GLY A 115 -6.71 -1.35 13.93
C GLY A 115 -6.32 0.05 14.39
N ILE A 116 -5.70 0.20 15.57
CA ILE A 116 -5.25 1.51 16.07
C ILE A 116 -4.09 2.05 15.21
N MET A 117 -3.16 1.20 14.73
CA MET A 117 -2.10 1.67 13.83
C MET A 117 -2.68 2.33 12.56
N TYR A 118 -3.67 1.69 11.91
CA TYR A 118 -4.33 2.24 10.73
C TYR A 118 -5.21 3.46 11.04
N LEU A 119 -5.97 3.44 12.14
CA LEU A 119 -6.90 4.53 12.49
C LEU A 119 -6.21 5.76 13.12
N PHE A 120 -5.01 5.59 13.69
CA PHE A 120 -4.19 6.69 14.19
C PHE A 120 -3.33 7.33 13.08
N ALA A 121 -3.06 6.61 11.98
CA ALA A 121 -2.33 7.12 10.80
C ALA A 121 -2.81 8.49 10.27
N PRO A 122 -4.12 8.81 10.13
CA PRO A 122 -4.55 10.16 9.73
C PRO A 122 -4.16 11.24 10.73
N ILE A 123 -4.16 10.95 12.04
CA ILE A 123 -3.80 11.90 13.09
C ILE A 123 -2.28 12.12 13.08
N SER A 124 -1.49 11.04 13.10
CA SER A 124 -0.03 11.14 13.08
C SER A 124 0.47 11.80 11.80
N LEU A 125 -0.01 11.38 10.62
CA LEU A 125 0.40 11.96 9.36
C LEU A 125 -0.05 13.42 9.22
N TYR A 126 -1.24 13.81 9.66
CA TYR A 126 -1.65 15.23 9.66
C TYR A 126 -0.73 16.11 10.52
N VAL A 127 -0.46 15.69 11.77
CA VAL A 127 0.42 16.43 12.69
C VAL A 127 1.83 16.54 12.13
N LEU A 128 2.36 15.46 11.56
CA LEU A 128 3.71 15.43 10.97
C LEU A 128 3.78 16.17 9.62
N GLU A 129 2.68 16.25 8.86
CA GLU A 129 2.59 17.08 7.67
C GLU A 129 2.65 18.57 8.06
N THR A 130 1.82 18.96 9.03
CA THR A 130 1.72 20.32 9.57
C THR A 130 2.99 20.78 10.30
N PHE A 131 3.74 19.88 10.94
CA PHE A 131 4.98 20.23 11.65
C PHE A 131 6.19 19.43 11.11
N PRO A 132 6.81 19.85 9.99
CA PRO A 132 7.97 19.16 9.42
C PRO A 132 9.18 18.95 10.34
N PRO A 133 9.56 19.88 11.26
CA PRO A 133 10.72 19.69 12.13
C PRO A 133 10.62 18.50 13.08
N ILE A 134 9.41 18.20 13.60
CA ILE A 134 9.22 17.10 14.56
C ILE A 134 9.24 15.71 13.90
N ARG A 135 9.28 15.60 12.56
CA ARG A 135 9.26 14.31 11.84
C ARG A 135 10.35 13.35 12.33
N ARG A 136 11.59 13.81 12.44
CA ARG A 136 12.71 12.96 12.89
C ARG A 136 12.58 12.58 14.38
N LEU A 137 12.08 13.50 15.20
CA LEU A 137 11.84 13.24 16.63
C LEU A 137 10.72 12.20 16.82
N SER A 138 9.66 12.25 16.01
CA SER A 138 8.56 11.28 16.02
C SER A 138 9.05 9.85 15.76
N SER A 139 9.98 9.65 14.82
CA SER A 139 10.56 8.31 14.60
C SER A 139 11.28 7.76 15.84
N ILE A 140 12.04 8.62 16.54
CA ILE A 140 12.79 8.23 17.75
C ILE A 140 11.83 7.97 18.91
N VAL A 141 10.90 8.89 19.18
CA VAL A 141 9.92 8.79 20.26
C VAL A 141 9.00 7.59 20.04
N GLY A 142 8.54 7.36 18.81
CA GLY A 142 7.74 6.19 18.45
C GLY A 142 8.46 4.87 18.71
N LEU A 143 9.74 4.75 18.33
CA LEU A 143 10.54 3.56 18.64
C LEU A 143 10.69 3.36 20.15
N VAL A 144 10.97 4.41 20.91
CA VAL A 144 11.07 4.33 22.39
C VAL A 144 9.74 3.87 23.01
N ILE A 145 8.61 4.38 22.53
CA ILE A 145 7.28 3.96 22.97
C ILE A 145 7.04 2.46 22.66
N VAL A 146 7.40 1.99 21.46
CA VAL A 146 7.31 0.56 21.08
C VAL A 146 8.14 -0.33 22.01
N LEU A 147 9.37 0.08 22.33
CA LEU A 147 10.26 -0.67 23.22
C LEU A 147 9.70 -0.71 24.66
N ILE A 148 9.22 0.43 25.17
CA ILE A 148 8.56 0.51 26.48
C ILE A 148 7.30 -0.37 26.49
N ALA A 149 6.49 -0.36 25.42
CA ALA A 149 5.30 -1.18 25.31
C ALA A 149 5.60 -2.69 25.39
N LEU A 150 6.61 -3.17 24.66
CA LEU A 150 7.02 -4.57 24.69
C LEU A 150 7.62 -4.97 26.06
N VAL A 151 8.43 -4.11 26.65
CA VAL A 151 9.02 -4.38 27.98
C VAL A 151 7.94 -4.36 29.07
N ALA A 152 7.01 -3.39 29.06
CA ALA A 152 5.87 -3.35 29.97
C ALA A 152 4.96 -4.57 29.82
N ALA A 153 4.68 -5.01 28.58
CA ALA A 153 3.93 -6.23 28.30
C ALA A 153 4.56 -7.48 28.95
N SER A 154 5.91 -7.54 29.04
CA SER A 154 6.61 -8.65 29.71
C SER A 154 6.31 -8.78 31.22
N PHE A 155 5.79 -7.71 31.85
CA PHE A 155 5.38 -7.71 33.26
C PHE A 155 3.88 -7.96 33.46
N ALA A 156 3.08 -8.06 32.39
CA ALA A 156 1.64 -8.26 32.47
C ALA A 156 1.23 -9.46 33.35
N THR A 157 0.22 -9.25 34.18
CA THR A 157 -0.42 -10.27 35.05
C THR A 157 -1.92 -10.41 34.80
N GLN A 158 -2.51 -9.51 34.00
CA GLN A 158 -3.93 -9.44 33.69
C GLN A 158 -4.08 -9.00 32.23
N ILE A 159 -5.16 -9.41 31.58
CA ILE A 159 -5.28 -9.29 30.13
C ILE A 159 -5.40 -7.85 29.63
N TRP A 160 -5.99 -6.97 30.43
CA TRP A 160 -6.08 -5.54 30.09
C TRP A 160 -4.70 -4.88 30.03
N HIS A 161 -3.70 -5.36 30.80
CA HIS A 161 -2.33 -4.89 30.64
C HIS A 161 -1.83 -5.15 29.21
N LEU A 162 -2.08 -6.35 28.66
CA LEU A 162 -1.69 -6.70 27.28
C LEU A 162 -2.44 -5.86 26.25
N ILE A 163 -3.75 -5.63 26.44
CA ILE A 163 -4.55 -4.74 25.57
C ILE A 163 -3.95 -3.32 25.56
N VAL A 164 -3.63 -2.76 26.73
CA VAL A 164 -3.05 -1.41 26.85
C VAL A 164 -1.63 -1.36 26.27
N THR A 165 -0.76 -2.35 26.55
CA THR A 165 0.63 -2.31 26.11
C THR A 165 0.83 -2.80 24.68
N GLN A 166 0.41 -4.03 24.36
CA GLN A 166 0.62 -4.66 23.04
C GLN A 166 -0.42 -4.20 22.00
N GLY A 167 -1.62 -3.81 22.44
CA GLY A 167 -2.62 -3.17 21.59
C GLY A 167 -2.34 -1.67 21.44
N VAL A 168 -2.77 -0.88 22.42
CA VAL A 168 -2.83 0.58 22.31
C VAL A 168 -1.46 1.25 22.22
N LEU A 169 -0.58 1.02 23.20
CA LEU A 169 0.69 1.73 23.32
C LEU A 169 1.66 1.36 22.19
N TYR A 170 1.75 0.07 21.86
CA TYR A 170 2.50 -0.42 20.69
C TYR A 170 1.99 0.23 19.40
N ALA A 171 0.68 0.30 19.19
CA ALA A 171 0.11 0.87 17.97
C ALA A 171 0.39 2.37 17.80
N ILE A 172 0.26 3.15 18.88
CA ILE A 172 0.59 4.58 18.88
C ILE A 172 2.09 4.77 18.60
N GLY A 173 2.95 4.05 19.31
CA GLY A 173 4.40 4.10 19.10
C GLY A 173 4.80 3.70 17.69
N GLY A 174 4.28 2.58 17.18
CA GLY A 174 4.56 2.07 15.85
C GLY A 174 4.12 3.04 14.76
N SER A 175 2.92 3.61 14.86
CA SER A 175 2.41 4.60 13.92
C SER A 175 3.23 5.90 13.93
N LEU A 176 3.58 6.44 15.11
CA LEU A 176 4.48 7.61 15.23
C LEU A 176 5.89 7.33 14.71
N SER A 177 6.37 6.11 14.88
CA SER A 177 7.71 5.69 14.46
C SER A 177 7.82 5.62 12.93
N TYR A 178 6.79 5.02 12.32
CA TYR A 178 6.63 4.77 10.89
C TYR A 178 6.26 6.02 10.08
N SER A 179 5.31 6.84 10.54
CA SER A 179 4.73 7.95 9.75
C SER A 179 5.77 8.88 9.08
N PRO A 180 6.94 9.20 9.67
CA PRO A 180 7.99 9.98 8.99
C PRO A 180 8.62 9.31 7.75
N THR A 181 8.69 7.98 7.69
CA THR A 181 9.28 7.27 6.53
C THR A 181 8.50 7.56 5.26
N MET A 182 7.16 7.64 5.36
CA MET A 182 6.27 8.00 4.25
C MET A 182 6.63 9.34 3.61
N PHE A 183 6.79 10.39 4.44
CA PHE A 183 7.16 11.72 3.94
C PHE A 183 8.54 11.75 3.30
N TYR A 184 9.52 11.05 3.88
CA TYR A 184 10.86 11.03 3.31
C TYR A 184 10.92 10.18 2.03
N LEU A 185 10.14 9.10 1.93
CA LEU A 185 10.06 8.28 0.73
C LEU A 185 9.44 9.05 -0.45
N ASP A 186 8.40 9.86 -0.20
CA ASP A 186 7.87 10.81 -1.18
C ASP A 186 8.92 11.82 -1.68
N GLN A 187 9.79 12.31 -0.80
CA GLN A 187 10.88 13.22 -1.21
C GLN A 187 11.99 12.50 -2.00
N TRP A 188 12.38 11.29 -1.59
CA TRP A 188 13.47 10.52 -2.20
C TRP A 188 13.08 9.92 -3.56
N PHE A 189 11.83 9.49 -3.74
CA PHE A 189 11.34 8.82 -4.95
C PHE A 189 10.15 9.56 -5.55
N VAL A 190 10.36 10.17 -6.72
CA VAL A 190 9.36 10.98 -7.43
C VAL A 190 8.81 10.19 -8.63
N LYS A 191 9.70 9.71 -9.51
CA LYS A 191 9.32 8.91 -10.69
C LYS A 191 9.06 7.44 -10.35
N ARG A 192 9.68 6.91 -9.30
CA ARG A 192 9.62 5.48 -8.89
C ARG A 192 8.92 5.31 -7.53
N LYS A 193 8.00 6.22 -7.20
CA LYS A 193 7.35 6.31 -5.89
C LYS A 193 6.51 5.08 -5.53
N GLY A 194 5.77 4.53 -6.50
CA GLY A 194 4.98 3.31 -6.33
C GLY A 194 5.87 2.08 -6.19
N LEU A 195 6.97 2.00 -6.96
CA LEU A 195 8.00 0.97 -6.74
C LEU A 195 8.60 1.05 -5.32
N ALA A 196 8.95 2.26 -4.86
CA ALA A 196 9.53 2.46 -3.53
C ALA A 196 8.55 2.11 -2.39
N LEU A 197 7.29 2.54 -2.46
CA LEU A 197 6.27 2.09 -1.50
C LEU A 197 6.04 0.58 -1.58
N GLY A 198 6.01 0.01 -2.79
CA GLY A 198 5.89 -1.43 -3.02
C GLY A 198 7.02 -2.23 -2.37
N VAL A 199 8.27 -1.79 -2.50
CA VAL A 199 9.43 -2.38 -1.81
C VAL A 199 9.26 -2.24 -0.30
N MET A 200 8.99 -1.05 0.24
CA MET A 200 8.82 -0.86 1.68
C MET A 200 7.73 -1.78 2.26
N TRP A 201 6.53 -1.79 1.67
CA TRP A 201 5.41 -2.64 2.12
C TRP A 201 5.65 -4.14 1.92
N SER A 202 6.50 -4.54 0.99
CA SER A 202 6.90 -5.94 0.86
C SER A 202 7.63 -6.49 2.12
N GLY A 203 8.15 -5.59 2.96
CA GLY A 203 8.66 -5.92 4.30
C GLY A 203 7.59 -6.55 5.21
N VAL A 204 6.34 -6.12 5.11
CA VAL A 204 5.22 -6.73 5.84
C VAL A 204 5.02 -8.18 5.42
N GLY A 205 4.95 -8.45 4.10
CA GLY A 205 4.81 -9.81 3.57
C GLY A 205 5.97 -10.74 3.96
N THR A 206 7.19 -10.21 3.96
CA THR A 206 8.39 -10.96 4.39
C THR A 206 8.38 -11.24 5.89
N SER A 207 7.97 -10.26 6.71
CA SER A 207 7.85 -10.44 8.16
C SER A 207 6.80 -11.50 8.53
N GLY A 208 5.66 -11.54 7.82
CA GLY A 208 4.61 -12.55 7.99
C GLY A 208 5.03 -13.98 7.59
N LEU A 209 6.14 -14.14 6.87
CA LEU A 209 6.75 -15.45 6.60
C LEU A 209 7.75 -15.85 7.70
N ILE A 210 8.57 -14.92 8.20
CA ILE A 210 9.71 -15.24 9.07
C ILE A 210 9.32 -15.19 10.56
N PHE A 211 8.57 -14.17 10.97
CA PHE A 211 8.37 -13.85 12.38
C PHE A 211 7.50 -14.87 13.13
N PRO A 212 6.44 -15.47 12.55
CA PRO A 212 5.65 -16.49 13.26
C PRO A 212 6.50 -17.68 13.74
N PHE A 213 7.42 -18.19 12.91
CA PHE A 213 8.31 -19.29 13.30
C PHE A 213 9.32 -18.87 14.37
N LEU A 214 9.95 -17.69 14.22
CA LEU A 214 10.91 -17.17 15.18
C LEU A 214 10.25 -16.89 16.54
N LEU A 215 9.06 -16.30 16.54
CA LEU A 215 8.30 -15.99 17.74
C LEU A 215 7.77 -17.26 18.41
N SER A 216 7.28 -18.27 17.66
CA SER A 216 6.88 -19.56 18.24
C SER A 216 8.06 -20.19 18.95
N TYR A 217 9.20 -20.37 18.25
CA TYR A 217 10.41 -20.94 18.83
C TYR A 217 10.87 -20.23 20.12
N LEU A 218 10.82 -18.90 20.15
CA LEU A 218 11.18 -18.12 21.34
C LEU A 218 10.15 -18.30 22.47
N VAL A 219 8.85 -18.22 22.17
CA VAL A 219 7.75 -18.41 23.14
C VAL A 219 7.79 -19.82 23.74
N ASP A 220 7.94 -20.85 22.93
CA ASP A 220 7.98 -22.25 23.35
C ASP A 220 9.20 -22.55 24.25
N ARG A 221 10.35 -21.91 23.97
CA ARG A 221 11.60 -22.15 24.71
C ARG A 221 11.78 -21.28 25.95
N TYR A 222 11.33 -20.02 25.93
CA TYR A 222 11.64 -19.03 26.97
C TYR A 222 10.40 -18.41 27.64
N GLY A 223 9.20 -18.72 27.16
CA GLY A 223 7.94 -18.13 27.61
C GLY A 223 7.74 -16.69 27.17
N PHE A 224 6.48 -16.23 27.15
CA PHE A 224 6.12 -14.92 26.59
C PHE A 224 6.91 -13.74 27.17
N ARG A 225 7.15 -13.73 28.49
CA ARG A 225 7.85 -12.62 29.18
C ARG A 225 9.25 -12.41 28.63
N SER A 226 10.00 -13.49 28.47
CA SER A 226 11.35 -13.47 27.93
C SER A 226 11.33 -13.12 26.45
N THR A 227 10.42 -13.72 25.67
CA THR A 227 10.30 -13.44 24.23
C THR A 227 10.02 -11.98 23.94
N LEU A 228 9.16 -11.31 24.71
CA LEU A 228 8.87 -9.89 24.50
C LEU A 228 10.08 -8.99 24.80
N ARG A 229 10.91 -9.35 25.78
CA ARG A 229 12.18 -8.63 26.07
C ARG A 229 13.22 -8.89 24.99
N ILE A 230 13.36 -10.14 24.54
CA ILE A 230 14.24 -10.51 23.42
C ILE A 230 13.81 -9.77 22.15
N TRP A 231 12.51 -9.71 21.86
CA TRP A 231 11.96 -9.00 20.72
C TRP A 231 12.21 -7.48 20.81
N ALA A 232 12.04 -6.87 21.99
CA ALA A 232 12.39 -5.47 22.21
C ALA A 232 13.90 -5.21 21.95
N VAL A 233 14.78 -6.11 22.40
CA VAL A 233 16.23 -6.01 22.12
C VAL A 233 16.53 -6.15 20.62
N ILE A 234 15.87 -7.08 19.91
CA ILE A 234 15.98 -7.23 18.45
C ILE A 234 15.52 -5.94 17.74
N MET A 235 14.36 -5.40 18.10
CA MET A 235 13.86 -4.13 17.54
C MET A 235 14.82 -2.97 17.83
N PHE A 236 15.39 -2.87 19.04
CA PHE A 236 16.36 -1.83 19.37
C PHE A 236 17.63 -1.94 18.51
N ILE A 237 18.25 -3.13 18.45
CA ILE A 237 19.50 -3.36 17.72
C ILE A 237 19.32 -3.13 16.21
N LEU A 238 18.18 -3.51 15.64
CA LEU A 238 17.93 -3.35 14.20
C LEU A 238 17.43 -1.93 13.85
N CYS A 239 16.48 -1.36 14.61
CA CYS A 239 15.89 -0.07 14.27
C CYS A 239 16.76 1.14 14.65
N CYS A 240 17.52 1.08 15.76
CA CYS A 240 18.34 2.21 16.22
C CYS A 240 19.39 2.69 15.19
N PRO A 241 20.21 1.82 14.56
CA PRO A 241 21.15 2.27 13.51
C PRO A 241 20.42 2.71 12.24
N LEU A 242 19.25 2.13 11.94
CA LEU A 242 18.47 2.48 10.75
C LEU A 242 17.81 3.86 10.83
N ILE A 243 17.43 4.32 12.02
CA ILE A 243 16.94 5.70 12.25
C ILE A 243 17.92 6.77 11.76
N TYR A 244 19.24 6.49 11.77
CA TYR A 244 20.22 7.42 11.21
C TYR A 244 20.04 7.65 9.71
N TYR A 245 19.63 6.62 8.97
CA TYR A 245 19.38 6.67 7.53
C TYR A 245 17.99 7.21 7.18
N ILE A 246 17.04 7.24 8.12
CA ILE A 246 15.71 7.89 7.99
C ILE A 246 15.90 9.42 8.06
N LYS A 247 16.43 10.00 6.98
CA LYS A 247 16.75 11.43 6.84
C LYS A 247 15.93 12.09 5.72
N PRO A 248 15.51 13.36 5.89
CA PRO A 248 14.91 14.13 4.81
C PRO A 248 15.90 14.31 3.66
N ARG A 249 15.38 14.32 2.43
CA ARG A 249 16.20 14.64 1.24
C ARG A 249 16.37 16.15 1.07
N ILE A 250 15.31 16.90 1.33
CA ILE A 250 15.30 18.36 1.30
C ILE A 250 15.52 18.83 2.74
N PRO A 251 16.60 19.59 3.04
CA PRO A 251 16.81 20.09 4.39
C PRO A 251 15.61 20.95 4.80
N VAL A 252 15.03 20.63 5.97
CA VAL A 252 13.96 21.45 6.53
C VAL A 252 14.58 22.77 6.97
N ALA A 253 14.28 23.85 6.26
CA ALA A 253 14.65 25.19 6.68
C ALA A 253 14.00 25.46 8.05
N TYR A 254 14.82 25.70 9.08
CA TYR A 254 14.37 26.17 10.38
C TYR A 254 14.02 27.66 10.29
N SER A 255 12.98 27.99 9.54
CA SER A 255 12.37 29.32 9.58
C SER A 255 11.62 29.50 10.90
N SER A 256 11.71 30.69 11.48
CA SER A 256 11.01 31.06 12.71
C SER A 256 9.49 31.22 12.52
N GLU A 257 9.03 31.24 11.27
CA GLU A 257 7.61 31.28 10.91
C GLU A 257 6.98 29.88 10.99
N PRO A 258 5.73 29.75 11.47
CA PRO A 258 5.01 28.49 11.38
C PRO A 258 4.86 28.09 9.90
N PRO A 259 4.99 26.80 9.56
CA PRO A 259 4.91 26.33 8.17
C PRO A 259 3.58 26.75 7.54
N SER A 260 3.65 27.68 6.59
CA SER A 260 2.53 28.56 6.19
C SER A 260 1.44 27.92 5.33
N LYS A 261 1.45 26.59 5.18
CA LYS A 261 0.47 25.84 4.38
C LYS A 261 -0.07 24.65 5.15
N VAL A 262 -1.17 24.89 5.88
CA VAL A 262 -2.11 23.83 6.25
C VAL A 262 -2.52 23.09 4.97
N PRO A 263 -2.51 21.75 4.93
CA PRO A 263 -2.90 21.01 3.74
C PRO A 263 -4.32 21.37 3.29
N SER A 264 -4.52 21.52 1.97
CA SER A 264 -5.85 21.78 1.42
C SER A 264 -6.78 20.60 1.69
N TYR A 265 -8.01 20.92 2.07
CA TYR A 265 -9.13 19.97 2.17
C TYR A 265 -10.11 20.10 0.99
N ALA A 266 -9.80 20.90 -0.03
CA ALA A 266 -10.67 21.06 -1.20
C ALA A 266 -10.88 19.73 -1.94
N PHE A 267 -9.89 18.83 -1.93
CA PHE A 267 -10.01 17.46 -2.43
C PHE A 267 -11.17 16.65 -1.82
N LEU A 268 -11.66 16.97 -0.60
CA LEU A 268 -12.82 16.29 0.00
C LEU A 268 -14.13 16.59 -0.75
N ARG A 269 -14.18 17.66 -1.55
CA ARG A 269 -15.28 17.95 -2.48
C ARG A 269 -15.13 17.24 -3.83
N SER A 270 -13.97 16.62 -4.10
CA SER A 270 -13.71 15.93 -5.37
C SER A 270 -14.33 14.53 -5.37
N PRO A 271 -15.16 14.17 -6.37
CA PRO A 271 -15.71 12.82 -6.48
C PRO A 271 -14.62 11.78 -6.74
N ILE A 272 -13.50 12.17 -7.36
CA ILE A 272 -12.32 11.30 -7.60
C ILE A 272 -11.81 10.71 -6.29
N PHE A 273 -11.70 11.53 -5.24
CA PHE A 273 -11.27 11.08 -3.92
C PHE A 273 -12.26 10.06 -3.34
N TRP A 274 -13.56 10.34 -3.37
CA TRP A 274 -14.59 9.44 -2.81
C TRP A 274 -14.70 8.11 -3.55
N PHE A 275 -14.63 8.08 -4.89
CA PHE A 275 -14.61 6.81 -5.63
C PHE A 275 -13.42 5.92 -5.24
N LEU A 276 -12.23 6.50 -5.08
CA LEU A 276 -11.03 5.76 -4.67
C LEU A 276 -11.10 5.35 -3.19
N GLN A 277 -11.58 6.22 -2.30
CA GLN A 277 -11.70 5.93 -0.87
C GLN A 277 -12.78 4.87 -0.58
N ILE A 278 -13.94 4.93 -1.23
CA ILE A 278 -15.02 3.94 -1.08
C ILE A 278 -14.56 2.59 -1.62
N ALA A 279 -13.92 2.56 -2.80
CA ALA A 279 -13.33 1.34 -3.34
C ALA A 279 -12.28 0.72 -2.41
N ASN A 280 -11.44 1.57 -1.79
CA ASN A 280 -10.44 1.14 -0.80
C ASN A 280 -11.08 0.60 0.49
N ILE A 281 -12.11 1.25 1.04
CA ILE A 281 -12.82 0.74 2.23
C ILE A 281 -13.49 -0.61 1.91
N LEU A 282 -14.26 -0.66 0.82
CA LEU A 282 -15.04 -1.85 0.47
C LEU A 282 -14.14 -3.04 0.11
N SER A 283 -13.01 -2.83 -0.58
CA SER A 283 -12.05 -3.90 -0.86
C SER A 283 -11.28 -4.39 0.38
N SER A 284 -11.26 -3.59 1.45
CA SER A 284 -10.58 -3.91 2.70
C SER A 284 -11.39 -4.80 3.64
N LEU A 285 -12.72 -4.83 3.48
CA LEU A 285 -13.61 -5.62 4.34
C LEU A 285 -13.39 -7.13 4.20
N GLY A 286 -13.13 -7.62 2.98
CA GLY A 286 -12.82 -9.01 2.70
C GLY A 286 -11.33 -9.34 2.67
N PHE A 287 -10.44 -8.34 2.57
CA PHE A 287 -9.00 -8.57 2.31
C PHE A 287 -8.32 -9.52 3.30
N PHE A 288 -8.66 -9.43 4.59
CA PHE A 288 -8.02 -10.22 5.64
C PHE A 288 -8.61 -11.62 5.77
N ALA A 289 -9.79 -11.90 5.19
CA ALA A 289 -10.51 -13.15 5.39
C ALA A 289 -9.73 -14.40 4.90
N PRO A 290 -9.05 -14.41 3.73
CA PRO A 290 -8.22 -15.55 3.35
C PRO A 290 -7.07 -15.80 4.34
N ALA A 291 -6.40 -14.74 4.80
CA ALA A 291 -5.30 -14.89 5.77
C ALA A 291 -5.78 -15.47 7.12
N ILE A 292 -7.01 -15.19 7.52
CA ILE A 292 -7.62 -15.71 8.75
C ILE A 292 -8.07 -17.17 8.59
N TYR A 293 -8.84 -17.49 7.53
CA TYR A 293 -9.58 -18.75 7.45
C TYR A 293 -8.97 -19.82 6.56
N LEU A 294 -7.95 -19.53 5.73
CA LEU A 294 -7.43 -20.49 4.75
C LEU A 294 -6.86 -21.77 5.38
N SER A 295 -6.28 -21.67 6.58
CA SER A 295 -5.84 -22.87 7.33
C SER A 295 -7.03 -23.72 7.77
N SER A 296 -8.03 -23.13 8.43
CA SER A 296 -9.24 -23.84 8.88
C SER A 296 -10.04 -24.43 7.72
N PHE A 297 -10.16 -23.68 6.61
CA PHE A 297 -10.75 -24.15 5.36
C PHE A 297 -10.01 -25.38 4.83
N SER A 298 -8.68 -25.37 4.77
CA SER A 298 -7.90 -26.53 4.32
C SER A 298 -8.09 -27.76 5.22
N ALA A 299 -8.24 -27.56 6.53
CA ALA A 299 -8.57 -28.63 7.48
C ALA A 299 -10.00 -29.17 7.29
N SER A 300 -10.98 -28.31 6.96
CA SER A 300 -12.36 -28.75 6.65
C SER A 300 -12.44 -29.66 5.41
N LEU A 301 -11.51 -29.51 4.46
CA LEU A 301 -11.33 -30.41 3.32
C LEU A 301 -10.52 -31.68 3.65
N SER A 302 -10.25 -31.94 4.94
CA SER A 302 -9.45 -33.07 5.44
C SER A 302 -8.00 -33.10 4.90
N PHE A 303 -7.43 -31.95 4.54
CA PHE A 303 -6.01 -31.85 4.18
C PHE A 303 -5.11 -31.71 5.42
N SER A 304 -3.83 -32.01 5.24
CA SER A 304 -2.82 -31.92 6.31
C SER A 304 -2.72 -30.50 6.90
N PRO A 305 -2.63 -30.31 8.23
CA PRO A 305 -2.45 -28.99 8.85
C PRO A 305 -1.22 -28.20 8.35
N ILE A 306 -0.18 -28.91 7.92
CA ILE A 306 1.02 -28.32 7.31
C ILE A 306 0.67 -27.59 6.01
N LEU A 307 -0.31 -28.08 5.24
CA LEU A 307 -0.73 -27.44 3.99
C LEU A 307 -1.35 -26.06 4.23
N GLY A 308 -2.23 -25.92 5.23
CA GLY A 308 -2.83 -24.62 5.58
C GLY A 308 -1.78 -23.57 5.92
N THR A 309 -0.77 -23.97 6.69
CA THR A 309 0.38 -23.11 7.03
C THR A 309 1.21 -22.76 5.78
N ALA A 310 1.50 -23.74 4.93
CA ALA A 310 2.24 -23.53 3.68
C ALA A 310 1.49 -22.61 2.69
N LEU A 311 0.16 -22.71 2.63
CA LEU A 311 -0.69 -21.84 1.80
C LEU A 311 -0.66 -20.38 2.29
N ILE A 312 -0.69 -20.12 3.61
CA ILE A 312 -0.53 -18.76 4.16
C ILE A 312 0.88 -18.23 3.89
N ALA A 313 1.91 -19.06 4.07
CA ALA A 313 3.30 -18.70 3.74
C ALA A 313 3.46 -18.34 2.25
N LEU A 314 2.78 -19.08 1.36
CA LEU A 314 2.78 -18.82 -0.08
C LEU A 314 2.05 -17.52 -0.42
N LEU A 315 0.88 -17.29 0.16
CA LEU A 315 0.10 -16.05 0.01
C LEU A 315 0.92 -14.82 0.45
N ASN A 316 1.58 -14.89 1.60
CA ASN A 316 2.48 -13.83 2.08
C ASN A 316 3.67 -13.63 1.14
N SER A 317 4.32 -14.70 0.68
CA SER A 317 5.44 -14.63 -0.27
C SER A 317 5.06 -13.97 -1.60
N PHE A 318 3.87 -14.29 -2.12
CA PHE A 318 3.36 -13.68 -3.35
C PHE A 318 2.83 -12.25 -3.15
N SER A 319 2.47 -11.86 -1.92
CA SER A 319 2.17 -10.45 -1.59
C SER A 319 3.39 -9.53 -1.70
N VAL A 320 4.60 -10.02 -1.40
CA VAL A 320 5.87 -9.30 -1.62
C VAL A 320 6.03 -8.95 -3.10
N ILE A 321 5.86 -9.95 -3.97
CA ILE A 321 5.92 -9.81 -5.43
C ILE A 321 4.82 -8.88 -5.93
N GLY A 322 3.60 -9.03 -5.39
CA GLY A 322 2.43 -8.19 -5.67
C GLY A 322 2.66 -6.70 -5.37
N ALA A 323 3.15 -6.38 -4.18
CA ALA A 323 3.42 -5.01 -3.76
C ALA A 323 4.45 -4.32 -4.65
N ILE A 324 5.56 -5.00 -4.97
CA ILE A 324 6.60 -4.46 -5.86
C ILE A 324 6.07 -4.31 -7.29
N SER A 325 5.35 -5.31 -7.81
CA SER A 325 4.89 -5.34 -9.20
C SER A 325 3.76 -4.36 -9.47
N LEU A 326 2.72 -4.32 -8.62
CA LEU A 326 1.61 -3.37 -8.74
C LEU A 326 2.03 -1.95 -8.36
N GLY A 327 2.95 -1.80 -7.40
CA GLY A 327 3.59 -0.53 -7.09
C GLY A 327 4.31 0.05 -8.32
N HIS A 328 5.17 -0.73 -8.96
CA HIS A 328 5.83 -0.32 -10.21
C HIS A 328 4.82 -0.05 -11.34
N LEU A 329 3.81 -0.91 -11.51
CA LEU A 329 2.78 -0.74 -12.54
C LEU A 329 1.99 0.57 -12.35
N SER A 330 1.78 1.00 -11.10
CA SER A 330 1.12 2.28 -10.77
C SER A 330 1.93 3.52 -11.16
N ASP A 331 3.25 3.40 -11.32
CA ASP A 331 4.13 4.48 -11.80
C ASP A 331 4.10 4.60 -13.33
N ILE A 332 3.92 3.49 -14.06
CA ILE A 332 3.99 3.45 -15.54
C ILE A 332 2.63 3.41 -16.25
N ARG A 333 1.54 3.04 -15.57
CA ARG A 333 0.18 2.96 -16.14
C ARG A 333 -0.80 3.84 -15.38
N HIS A 334 -1.92 4.17 -16.02
CA HIS A 334 -3.00 4.93 -15.38
C HIS A 334 -3.57 4.17 -14.19
N ILE A 335 -3.80 4.87 -13.09
CA ILE A 335 -4.17 4.27 -11.80
C ILE A 335 -5.39 3.36 -11.88
N THR A 336 -6.41 3.78 -12.63
CA THR A 336 -7.66 3.04 -12.80
C THR A 336 -7.47 1.72 -13.54
N THR A 337 -6.44 1.58 -14.40
CA THR A 337 -6.10 0.31 -15.04
C THR A 337 -5.46 -0.66 -14.05
N VAL A 338 -4.66 -0.16 -13.10
CA VAL A 338 -4.06 -0.98 -12.04
C VAL A 338 -5.12 -1.42 -11.03
N VAL A 339 -6.03 -0.52 -10.66
CA VAL A 339 -7.21 -0.83 -9.83
C VAL A 339 -8.14 -1.85 -10.51
N LEU A 340 -8.44 -1.70 -11.81
CA LEU A 340 -9.18 -2.69 -12.60
C LEU A 340 -8.53 -4.07 -12.52
N LEU A 341 -7.22 -4.12 -12.83
CA LEU A 341 -6.46 -5.37 -12.88
C LEU A 341 -6.45 -6.06 -11.52
N SER A 342 -6.06 -5.34 -10.47
CA SER A 342 -6.00 -5.87 -9.10
C SER A 342 -7.37 -6.32 -8.59
N SER A 343 -8.43 -5.51 -8.76
CA SER A 343 -9.78 -5.86 -8.28
C SER A 343 -10.33 -7.10 -9.00
N THR A 344 -10.25 -7.12 -10.34
CA THR A 344 -10.80 -8.21 -11.15
C THR A 344 -10.09 -9.53 -10.90
N PHE A 345 -8.75 -9.57 -10.90
CA PHE A 345 -8.03 -10.81 -10.64
C PHE A 345 -8.18 -11.28 -9.19
N SER A 346 -8.25 -10.37 -8.22
CA SER A 346 -8.55 -10.73 -6.82
C SER A 346 -9.94 -11.35 -6.70
N ALA A 347 -10.98 -10.71 -7.24
CA ALA A 347 -12.35 -11.21 -7.21
C ALA A 347 -12.51 -12.56 -7.94
N LEU A 348 -11.95 -12.69 -9.15
CA LEU A 348 -11.97 -13.94 -9.90
C LEU A 348 -11.26 -15.08 -9.17
N SER A 349 -10.11 -14.81 -8.53
CA SER A 349 -9.40 -15.84 -7.75
C SER A 349 -10.23 -16.32 -6.56
N VAL A 350 -10.93 -15.42 -5.87
CA VAL A 350 -11.83 -15.80 -4.76
C VAL A 350 -13.01 -16.62 -5.29
N PHE A 351 -13.73 -16.12 -6.29
CA PHE A 351 -14.96 -16.78 -6.74
C PHE A 351 -14.70 -18.12 -7.46
N LEU A 352 -13.63 -18.22 -8.26
CA LEU A 352 -13.36 -19.40 -9.09
C LEU A 352 -12.41 -20.39 -8.40
N LEU A 353 -11.35 -19.93 -7.76
CA LEU A 353 -10.29 -20.81 -7.25
C LEU A 353 -10.48 -21.18 -5.77
N TRP A 354 -10.94 -20.25 -4.92
CA TRP A 354 -11.27 -20.57 -3.53
C TRP A 354 -12.70 -21.12 -3.40
N GLY A 355 -13.68 -20.49 -4.06
CA GLY A 355 -15.09 -20.91 -4.00
C GLY A 355 -15.39 -22.29 -4.58
N ILE A 356 -14.76 -22.66 -5.68
CA ILE A 356 -14.94 -23.99 -6.32
C ILE A 356 -13.87 -24.99 -5.84
N SER A 357 -12.97 -24.58 -4.93
CA SER A 357 -11.83 -25.41 -4.51
C SER A 357 -12.30 -26.70 -3.84
N THR A 358 -11.84 -27.83 -4.37
CA THR A 358 -11.92 -29.17 -3.78
C THR A 358 -10.54 -29.86 -3.78
N SER A 359 -9.50 -29.18 -4.27
CA SER A 359 -8.20 -29.77 -4.56
C SER A 359 -7.03 -28.86 -4.19
N ILE A 360 -5.92 -29.47 -3.78
CA ILE A 360 -4.69 -28.75 -3.40
C ILE A 360 -4.20 -27.79 -4.51
N PRO A 361 -4.15 -28.17 -5.81
CA PRO A 361 -3.71 -27.25 -6.86
C PRO A 361 -4.56 -26.00 -6.99
N SER A 362 -5.89 -26.11 -6.83
CA SER A 362 -6.78 -24.94 -6.88
C SER A 362 -6.51 -23.93 -5.76
N LEU A 363 -6.23 -24.40 -4.54
CA LEU A 363 -5.83 -23.56 -3.41
C LEU A 363 -4.44 -22.94 -3.59
N VAL A 364 -3.48 -23.69 -4.15
CA VAL A 364 -2.14 -23.15 -4.46
C VAL A 364 -2.25 -22.02 -5.48
N ILE A 365 -2.96 -22.22 -6.60
CA ILE A 365 -3.13 -21.17 -7.63
C ILE A 365 -3.92 -19.97 -7.06
N PHE A 366 -4.93 -20.21 -6.20
CA PHE A 366 -5.63 -19.15 -5.48
C PHE A 366 -4.66 -18.27 -4.67
N THR A 367 -3.83 -18.86 -3.81
CA THR A 367 -2.91 -18.09 -2.95
C THR A 367 -1.89 -17.27 -3.73
N ILE A 368 -1.42 -17.80 -4.86
CA ILE A 368 -0.49 -17.09 -5.77
C ILE A 368 -1.17 -15.86 -6.37
N ILE A 369 -2.34 -16.04 -7.00
CA ILE A 369 -3.04 -14.94 -7.69
C ILE A 369 -3.57 -13.91 -6.68
N TYR A 370 -4.21 -14.36 -5.60
CA TYR A 370 -4.72 -13.47 -4.56
C TYR A 370 -3.58 -12.74 -3.84
N GLY A 371 -2.48 -13.42 -3.52
CA GLY A 371 -1.28 -12.81 -2.95
C GLY A 371 -0.74 -11.68 -3.82
N ILE A 372 -0.53 -11.92 -5.12
CA ILE A 372 -0.07 -10.89 -6.07
C ILE A 372 -1.05 -9.71 -6.13
N PHE A 373 -2.33 -9.98 -6.43
CA PHE A 373 -3.26 -8.91 -6.80
C PHE A 373 -3.89 -8.19 -5.61
N ALA A 374 -4.29 -8.91 -4.56
CA ALA A 374 -4.88 -8.30 -3.37
C ALA A 374 -3.78 -7.79 -2.42
N GLY A 375 -2.70 -8.55 -2.24
CA GLY A 375 -1.58 -8.15 -1.38
C GLY A 375 -0.87 -6.88 -1.87
N GLY A 376 -0.76 -6.69 -3.18
CA GLY A 376 -0.23 -5.47 -3.77
C GLY A 376 -1.18 -4.27 -3.77
N TRP A 377 -2.41 -4.38 -3.24
CA TRP A 377 -3.38 -3.27 -3.24
C TRP A 377 -2.87 -2.01 -2.54
N SER A 378 -2.20 -2.14 -1.39
CA SER A 378 -1.67 -0.97 -0.67
C SER A 378 -0.67 -0.18 -1.53
N ALA A 379 0.19 -0.86 -2.29
CA ALA A 379 1.18 -0.23 -3.20
C ALA A 379 0.56 0.74 -4.22
N ILE A 380 -0.72 0.53 -4.56
CA ILE A 380 -1.50 1.35 -5.48
C ILE A 380 -1.82 2.74 -4.88
N TRP A 381 -1.77 2.94 -3.55
CA TRP A 381 -2.06 4.23 -2.90
C TRP A 381 -1.17 5.37 -3.40
N ALA A 382 0.10 5.14 -3.75
CA ALA A 382 0.94 6.17 -4.38
C ALA A 382 0.31 6.74 -5.65
N GLY A 383 -0.24 5.87 -6.50
CA GLY A 383 -0.93 6.26 -7.73
C GLY A 383 -2.28 6.91 -7.47
N MET A 384 -3.04 6.44 -6.47
CA MET A 384 -4.31 7.06 -6.07
C MET A 384 -4.10 8.50 -5.59
N ILE A 385 -3.07 8.71 -4.77
CA ILE A 385 -2.71 10.03 -4.24
C ILE A 385 -2.28 10.97 -5.35
N ARG A 386 -1.45 10.50 -6.30
CA ARG A 386 -1.09 11.31 -7.48
C ARG A 386 -2.32 11.73 -8.28
N GLU A 387 -3.34 10.89 -8.41
CA GLU A 387 -4.56 11.24 -9.14
C GLU A 387 -5.41 12.28 -8.40
N VAL A 388 -5.53 12.16 -7.07
CA VAL A 388 -6.19 13.20 -6.25
C VAL A 388 -5.40 14.51 -6.27
N GLN A 389 -4.07 14.47 -6.22
CA GLN A 389 -3.19 15.64 -6.29
C GLN A 389 -3.18 16.33 -7.67
N ARG A 390 -3.59 15.64 -8.75
CA ARG A 390 -3.85 16.28 -10.05
C ARG A 390 -5.12 17.14 -10.03
N ALA A 391 -6.11 16.79 -9.20
CA ALA A 391 -7.33 17.56 -9.02
C ALA A 391 -7.17 18.68 -7.97
N ASP A 392 -6.44 18.43 -6.88
CA ASP A 392 -6.07 19.43 -5.87
C ASP A 392 -4.55 19.37 -5.61
N LYS A 393 -3.80 20.26 -6.25
CA LYS A 393 -2.33 20.35 -6.11
C LYS A 393 -1.87 20.68 -4.69
N ASN A 394 -2.75 21.21 -3.83
CA ASN A 394 -2.45 21.56 -2.45
C ASN A 394 -2.85 20.45 -1.46
N ALA A 395 -3.37 19.32 -1.93
CA ALA A 395 -3.70 18.17 -1.09
C ALA A 395 -2.42 17.50 -0.55
N GLY A 396 -2.29 17.48 0.77
CA GLY A 396 -1.14 16.92 1.47
C GLY A 396 -0.97 15.42 1.22
N PHE A 397 0.27 14.97 1.00
CA PHE A 397 0.58 13.55 0.85
C PHE A 397 0.29 12.79 2.15
N GLY A 398 0.59 13.40 3.30
CA GLY A 398 0.35 12.82 4.62
C GLY A 398 -1.13 12.62 4.91
N VAL A 399 -1.94 13.66 4.74
CA VAL A 399 -3.40 13.60 4.92
C VAL A 399 -4.03 12.54 4.01
N LEU A 400 -3.65 12.49 2.73
CA LEU A 400 -4.19 11.50 1.80
C LEU A 400 -3.74 10.07 2.15
N MET A 401 -2.46 9.83 2.44
CA MET A 401 -1.97 8.54 2.94
C MET A 401 -2.71 8.10 4.20
N GLY A 402 -2.91 9.01 5.14
CA GLY A 402 -3.60 8.77 6.40
C GLY A 402 -5.07 8.41 6.21
N LEU A 403 -5.75 9.06 5.27
CA LEU A 403 -7.16 8.81 4.99
C LEU A 403 -7.38 7.49 4.24
N PHE A 404 -6.50 7.13 3.29
CA PHE A 404 -6.49 5.79 2.68
C PHE A 404 -6.14 4.70 3.71
N SER A 405 -5.18 4.96 4.60
CA SER A 405 -4.81 4.05 5.71
C SER A 405 -5.97 3.84 6.70
N ALA A 406 -6.67 4.90 7.09
CA ALA A 406 -7.85 4.82 7.94
C ALA A 406 -8.96 3.99 7.28
N GLY A 407 -9.16 4.14 5.96
CA GLY A 407 -10.10 3.31 5.20
C GLY A 407 -9.76 1.82 5.21
N ARG A 408 -8.45 1.49 5.13
CA ARG A 408 -7.95 0.11 5.31
C ARG A 408 -8.17 -0.39 6.74
N GLY A 409 -7.99 0.51 7.73
CA GLY A 409 -8.23 0.27 9.15
C GLY A 409 -9.67 -0.13 9.46
N VAL A 410 -10.65 0.61 8.95
CA VAL A 410 -12.07 0.25 9.07
C VAL A 410 -12.32 -1.17 8.54
N GLY A 411 -11.76 -1.49 7.37
CA GLY A 411 -11.80 -2.84 6.81
C GLY A 411 -11.21 -3.89 7.76
N SER A 412 -10.02 -3.65 8.32
CA SER A 412 -9.34 -4.59 9.21
C SER A 412 -10.12 -4.89 10.51
N VAL A 413 -10.75 -3.88 11.11
CA VAL A 413 -11.50 -4.02 12.37
C VAL A 413 -12.86 -4.67 12.12
N VAL A 414 -13.53 -4.33 11.02
CA VAL A 414 -14.87 -4.85 10.67
C VAL A 414 -14.81 -6.27 10.09
N CYS A 415 -13.71 -6.64 9.40
CA CYS A 415 -13.55 -7.94 8.75
C CYS A 415 -13.86 -9.10 9.72
N GLY A 416 -13.12 -9.20 10.83
CA GLY A 416 -13.23 -10.33 11.77
C GLY A 416 -14.66 -10.59 12.30
N PRO A 417 -15.33 -9.59 12.93
CA PRO A 417 -16.69 -9.77 13.43
C PRO A 417 -17.71 -10.10 12.33
N VAL A 418 -17.57 -9.51 11.14
CA VAL A 418 -18.48 -9.80 10.01
C VAL A 418 -18.26 -11.21 9.48
N THR A 419 -17.01 -11.66 9.31
CA THR A 419 -16.73 -13.01 8.84
C THR A 419 -17.07 -14.08 9.87
N GLU A 420 -16.89 -13.82 11.17
CA GLU A 420 -17.34 -14.72 12.23
C GLU A 420 -18.86 -14.87 12.22
N TRP A 421 -19.60 -13.77 12.05
CA TRP A 421 -21.06 -13.80 11.91
C TRP A 421 -21.50 -14.56 10.65
N LEU A 422 -20.81 -14.39 9.52
CA LEU A 422 -21.09 -15.10 8.27
C LEU A 422 -20.86 -16.62 8.37
N ILE A 423 -19.82 -17.07 9.09
CA ILE A 423 -19.56 -18.51 9.31
C ILE A 423 -20.72 -19.17 10.06
N ARG A 424 -21.34 -18.46 11.03
CA ARG A 424 -22.51 -18.96 11.77
C ARG A 424 -23.75 -19.17 10.90
N TYR A 425 -23.82 -18.57 9.70
CA TYR A 425 -24.88 -18.83 8.71
C TYR A 425 -24.62 -20.11 7.88
N GLY A 426 -23.40 -20.65 7.88
CA GLY A 426 -23.03 -21.87 7.17
C GLY A 426 -22.86 -21.71 5.65
N GLY A 427 -22.82 -22.85 4.96
CA GLY A 427 -22.58 -22.92 3.51
C GLY A 427 -23.80 -22.59 2.66
N LEU A 428 -23.55 -22.29 1.39
CA LEU A 428 -24.60 -22.01 0.40
C LEU A 428 -25.15 -23.33 -0.17
N GLY A 429 -26.35 -23.70 0.27
CA GLY A 429 -27.02 -24.92 -0.16
C GLY A 429 -27.21 -25.00 -1.68
N GLY A 430 -26.93 -26.17 -2.26
CA GLY A 430 -27.10 -26.44 -3.69
C GLY A 430 -25.89 -26.08 -4.58
N VAL A 431 -24.80 -25.55 -4.01
CA VAL A 431 -23.57 -25.21 -4.75
C VAL A 431 -22.42 -26.14 -4.33
N GLY A 432 -21.64 -26.65 -5.29
CA GLY A 432 -20.50 -27.53 -5.02
C GLY A 432 -19.21 -26.79 -4.65
N GLY A 433 -18.26 -27.52 -4.04
CA GLY A 433 -16.92 -27.02 -3.69
C GLY A 433 -16.87 -26.25 -2.37
N GLY A 434 -15.96 -25.30 -2.26
CA GLY A 434 -15.79 -24.43 -1.09
C GLY A 434 -17.08 -23.70 -0.67
N TYR A 435 -17.98 -23.39 -1.61
CA TYR A 435 -19.30 -22.80 -1.31
C TYR A 435 -20.21 -23.69 -0.44
N ALA A 436 -20.06 -25.02 -0.51
CA ALA A 436 -20.82 -25.96 0.31
C ALA A 436 -20.35 -25.97 1.78
N THR A 437 -19.12 -25.53 2.03
CA THR A 437 -18.53 -25.52 3.39
C THR A 437 -19.07 -24.35 4.22
N GLU A 438 -18.84 -24.40 5.54
CA GLU A 438 -19.14 -23.30 6.48
C GLU A 438 -18.52 -21.94 6.09
N TYR A 439 -17.54 -21.92 5.19
CA TYR A 439 -16.87 -20.71 4.68
C TYR A 439 -17.54 -20.12 3.43
N GLY A 440 -18.57 -20.75 2.85
CA GLY A 440 -19.16 -20.33 1.57
C GLY A 440 -19.65 -18.88 1.55
N THR A 441 -20.26 -18.43 2.64
CA THR A 441 -20.69 -17.02 2.86
C THR A 441 -19.51 -16.06 2.96
N VAL A 442 -18.43 -16.45 3.63
CA VAL A 442 -17.17 -15.67 3.74
C VAL A 442 -16.49 -15.54 2.38
N ILE A 443 -16.49 -16.59 1.56
CA ILE A 443 -15.94 -16.55 0.20
C ILE A 443 -16.73 -15.56 -0.66
N VAL A 444 -18.06 -15.62 -0.65
CA VAL A 444 -18.90 -14.65 -1.40
C VAL A 444 -18.66 -13.22 -0.91
N PHE A 445 -18.66 -12.99 0.40
CA PHE A 445 -18.36 -11.67 0.98
C PHE A 445 -16.99 -11.15 0.55
N THR A 446 -15.96 -12.01 0.56
CA THR A 446 -14.60 -11.67 0.14
C THR A 446 -14.52 -11.33 -1.35
N GLY A 447 -15.24 -12.10 -2.20
CA GLY A 447 -15.28 -11.88 -3.64
C GLY A 447 -16.03 -10.61 -4.02
N VAL A 448 -17.17 -10.34 -3.38
CA VAL A 448 -17.95 -9.09 -3.54
C VAL A 448 -17.13 -7.89 -3.07
N SER A 449 -16.50 -7.98 -1.89
CA SER A 449 -15.56 -6.98 -1.36
C SER A 449 -14.47 -6.65 -2.39
N ALA A 450 -13.77 -7.66 -2.92
CA ALA A 450 -12.75 -7.46 -3.94
C ALA A 450 -13.31 -6.82 -5.23
N ALA A 451 -14.50 -7.24 -5.67
CA ALA A 451 -15.17 -6.67 -6.83
C ALA A 451 -15.61 -5.20 -6.61
N CYS A 452 -15.95 -4.79 -5.38
CA CYS A 452 -16.23 -3.40 -5.04
C CYS A 452 -15.01 -2.47 -5.24
N GLY A 453 -13.78 -3.01 -5.34
CA GLY A 453 -12.62 -2.25 -5.80
C GLY A 453 -12.80 -1.61 -7.19
N LEU A 454 -13.67 -2.19 -8.03
CA LEU A 454 -14.04 -1.64 -9.35
C LEU A 454 -14.83 -0.32 -9.27
N ILE A 455 -15.37 0.05 -8.11
CA ILE A 455 -15.98 1.39 -7.90
C ILE A 455 -14.94 2.50 -8.13
N GLY A 456 -13.65 2.22 -7.91
CA GLY A 456 -12.54 3.14 -8.19
C GLY A 456 -12.38 3.49 -9.67
N LEU A 457 -13.06 2.78 -10.59
CA LEU A 457 -13.14 3.14 -12.00
C LEU A 457 -14.01 4.38 -12.25
N GLY A 458 -14.95 4.71 -11.34
CA GLY A 458 -15.75 5.93 -11.38
C GLY A 458 -14.89 7.19 -11.44
N ALA A 459 -13.73 7.18 -10.79
CA ALA A 459 -12.73 8.25 -10.85
C ALA A 459 -12.21 8.53 -12.27
N ARG A 460 -12.32 7.60 -13.23
CA ARG A 460 -11.92 7.82 -14.63
C ARG A 460 -12.92 8.65 -15.42
N PHE A 461 -14.20 8.59 -15.05
CA PHE A 461 -15.29 9.21 -15.80
C PHE A 461 -15.49 10.67 -15.40
N TRP A 462 -15.15 11.02 -14.15
CA TRP A 462 -15.00 12.42 -13.75
C TRP A 462 -13.69 12.99 -14.27
N LYS A 463 -13.73 13.57 -15.48
CA LYS A 463 -12.69 14.49 -15.92
C LYS A 463 -12.62 15.67 -14.94
N THR A 464 -11.41 16.07 -14.62
CA THR A 464 -11.13 17.37 -13.99
C THR A 464 -11.58 18.47 -14.95
N GLU A 465 -12.76 19.03 -14.72
CA GLU A 465 -13.04 20.38 -15.21
C GLU A 465 -12.01 21.32 -14.58
N ARG A 466 -11.31 22.06 -15.43
CA ARG A 466 -10.30 23.02 -14.99
C ARG A 466 -11.05 24.21 -14.39
N VAL A 467 -11.00 24.33 -13.07
CA VAL A 467 -11.24 25.58 -12.33
C VAL A 467 -9.95 26.39 -12.34
#